data_AF-A0A843W437-F1
#
_entry.id   AF-A0A843W437-F1
#
_cell.length_a   1.000
_cell.length_b   1.000
_cell.length_c   1.000
_cell.angle_alpha   90.00
_cell.angle_beta   90.00
_cell.angle_gamma   90.00
#
_symmetry.space_group_name_H-M   'P 1'
#
loop_
_entity.id
_entity.type
_entity.pdbx_description
1 polymer ?
#
loop_
_entity_poly.entity_id
_entity_poly.type
_entity_poly.pdbx_seq_one_letter_code
_entity_poly.pdbx_strand_id
1 'polypeptide(L)'
;MLKSKHYKGKSFEDAVTSIPVGVDPTDWRTMCEKWNTREEQDIVERNRQNCIHQSMTYRRGCTSIYQLKYDFVKTHQREPDRMEVFRMGRCKDLSDGTQRWVDDVTPISAEDAFIAVMG
;
A
#
# COMPACT_ATOMS: atom_id res chain seq x y z
N MET A 1 17.92 -3.20 5.96
CA MET A 1 17.38 -3.95 7.11
C MET A 1 17.75 -5.42 7.03
N LEU A 2 18.21 -6.02 8.13
CA LEU A 2 18.63 -7.43 8.24
C LEU A 2 17.52 -8.43 7.84
N LYS A 3 16.30 -8.26 8.40
CA LYS A 3 15.11 -9.09 8.06
C LYS A 3 14.86 -9.15 6.54
N SER A 4 14.92 -8.03 5.84
CA SER A 4 14.66 -7.98 4.40
C SER A 4 15.75 -8.63 3.53
N LYS A 5 17.00 -8.64 3.99
CA LYS A 5 18.14 -9.15 3.20
C LYS A 5 18.44 -10.62 3.48
N HIS A 6 18.24 -11.06 4.73
CA HIS A 6 18.74 -12.36 5.19
C HIS A 6 17.64 -13.33 5.62
N TYR A 7 16.40 -12.85 5.84
CA TYR A 7 15.28 -13.68 6.30
C TYR A 7 14.11 -13.73 5.28
N LYS A 8 13.74 -12.59 4.70
CA LYS A 8 12.60 -12.48 3.77
C LYS A 8 12.77 -13.42 2.56
N GLY A 9 11.79 -14.30 2.33
CA GLY A 9 11.74 -15.21 1.18
C GLY A 9 12.57 -16.48 1.32
N LYS A 10 13.23 -16.69 2.46
CA LYS A 10 13.94 -17.94 2.78
C LYS A 10 13.09 -18.80 3.71
N SER A 11 13.37 -20.11 3.73
CA SER A 11 12.85 -20.98 4.78
C SER A 11 13.47 -20.60 6.13
N PHE A 12 12.81 -20.94 7.23
CA PHE A 12 13.37 -20.69 8.57
C PHE A 12 14.73 -21.38 8.76
N GLU A 13 14.87 -22.61 8.28
CA GLU A 13 16.11 -23.40 8.37
C GLU A 13 17.26 -22.73 7.59
N ASP A 14 16.98 -22.24 6.38
CA ASP A 14 17.97 -21.51 5.57
C ASP A 14 18.32 -20.15 6.18
N ALA A 15 17.37 -19.48 6.83
CA ALA A 15 17.58 -18.18 7.44
C ALA A 15 18.44 -18.29 8.71
N VAL A 16 18.20 -19.28 9.56
CA VAL A 16 18.96 -19.51 10.80
C VAL A 16 20.40 -19.95 10.50
N THR A 17 20.62 -20.70 9.43
CA THR A 17 21.97 -21.13 9.00
C THR A 17 22.75 -20.01 8.28
N SER A 18 22.05 -19.08 7.62
CA SER A 18 22.63 -17.95 6.90
C SER A 18 22.90 -16.74 7.82
N ILE A 19 23.74 -16.90 8.85
CA ILE A 19 24.07 -15.84 9.82
C ILE A 19 24.80 -14.68 9.11
N PRO A 20 24.32 -13.44 9.23
CA PRO A 20 25.00 -12.27 8.66
C PRO A 20 26.35 -11.99 9.32
N VAL A 21 27.33 -11.51 8.54
CA VAL A 21 28.67 -11.18 9.04
C VAL A 21 28.57 -10.07 10.10
N GLY A 22 29.18 -10.32 11.27
CA GLY A 22 29.20 -9.38 12.39
C GLY A 22 27.95 -9.42 13.28
N VAL A 23 27.06 -10.39 13.10
CA VAL A 23 25.90 -10.62 13.97
C VAL A 23 26.15 -11.84 14.85
N ASP A 24 25.82 -11.74 16.13
CA ASP A 24 25.92 -12.87 17.05
C ASP A 24 24.95 -13.99 16.64
N PRO A 25 25.40 -15.26 16.58
CA PRO A 25 24.56 -16.41 16.21
C PRO A 25 23.32 -16.60 17.10
N THR A 26 23.44 -16.35 18.40
CA THR A 26 22.36 -16.52 19.38
C THR A 26 21.29 -15.47 19.16
N ASP A 27 21.71 -14.20 19.06
CA ASP A 27 20.80 -13.08 18.78
C ASP A 27 20.11 -13.25 17.42
N TRP A 28 20.84 -13.72 16.40
CA TRP A 28 20.28 -14.00 15.08
C TRP A 28 19.20 -15.08 15.13
N ARG A 29 19.43 -16.17 15.86
CA ARG A 29 18.45 -17.24 16.03
C ARG A 29 17.19 -16.73 16.72
N THR A 30 17.33 -15.99 17.82
CA THR A 30 16.18 -15.40 18.54
C THR A 30 15.38 -14.44 17.64
N MET A 31 16.06 -13.65 16.80
CA MET A 31 15.38 -12.79 15.82
C MET A 31 14.62 -13.61 14.78
N CYS A 32 15.23 -14.65 14.23
CA CYS A 32 14.57 -15.54 13.27
C CYS A 32 13.36 -16.23 13.90
N GLU A 33 13.47 -16.73 15.13
CA GLU A 33 12.37 -17.38 15.86
C GLU A 33 11.19 -16.42 16.04
N LYS A 34 11.46 -15.18 16.47
CA LYS A 34 10.43 -14.15 16.59
C LYS A 34 9.71 -13.91 15.27
N TRP A 35 10.46 -13.74 14.17
CA TRP A 35 9.87 -13.49 12.85
C TRP A 35 9.16 -14.71 12.24
N ASN A 36 9.39 -15.91 12.77
CA ASN A 36 8.73 -17.13 12.34
C ASN A 36 7.44 -17.43 13.12
N THR A 37 7.13 -16.64 14.15
CA THR A 37 5.86 -16.78 14.86
C THR A 37 4.69 -16.47 13.95
N ARG A 38 3.57 -17.19 14.16
CA ARG A 38 2.35 -17.01 13.38
C ARG A 38 1.80 -15.58 13.47
N GLU A 39 1.87 -14.98 14.67
CA GLU A 39 1.43 -13.60 14.89
C GLU A 39 2.20 -12.58 14.03
N GLU A 40 3.53 -12.72 13.95
CA GLU A 40 4.35 -11.84 13.11
C GLU A 40 4.11 -12.05 11.62
N GLN A 41 3.88 -13.31 11.20
CA GLN A 41 3.51 -13.61 9.82
C GLN A 41 2.14 -12.99 9.47
N ASP A 42 1.16 -13.09 10.36
CA ASP A 42 -0.17 -12.51 10.20
C ASP A 42 -0.11 -10.97 10.13
N ILE A 43 0.73 -10.33 10.96
CA ILE A 43 0.97 -8.88 10.90
C ILE A 43 1.60 -8.48 9.57
N VAL A 44 2.59 -9.23 9.09
CA VAL A 44 3.24 -8.96 7.81
C VAL A 44 2.25 -9.10 6.66
N GLU A 45 1.41 -10.13 6.67
CA GLU A 45 0.40 -10.34 5.64
C GLU A 45 -0.69 -9.27 5.69
N ARG A 46 -1.19 -8.90 6.86
CA ARG A 46 -2.12 -7.77 7.03
C ARG A 46 -1.51 -6.46 6.52
N ASN A 47 -0.25 -6.18 6.85
CA ASN A 47 0.44 -4.99 6.37
C ASN A 47 0.62 -5.02 4.85
N ARG A 48 0.93 -6.19 4.27
CA ARG A 48 1.00 -6.37 2.82
C ARG A 48 -0.35 -6.09 2.17
N GLN A 49 -1.43 -6.69 2.69
CA GLN A 49 -2.78 -6.49 2.20
C GLN A 49 -3.20 -5.01 2.32
N ASN A 50 -2.92 -4.35 3.44
CA ASN A 50 -3.16 -2.93 3.63
C ASN A 50 -2.38 -2.07 2.61
N CYS A 51 -1.11 -2.37 2.37
CA CYS A 51 -0.31 -1.69 1.35
C CYS A 51 -0.88 -1.89 -0.05
N ILE A 52 -1.29 -3.11 -0.39
CA ILE A 52 -1.93 -3.41 -1.69
C ILE A 52 -3.24 -2.63 -1.80
N HIS A 53 -4.11 -2.69 -0.79
CA HIS A 53 -5.39 -1.99 -0.75
C HIS A 53 -5.21 -0.46 -0.84
N GLN A 54 -4.24 0.12 -0.13
CA GLN A 54 -3.88 1.53 -0.24
C GLN A 54 -3.34 1.88 -1.64
N SER A 55 -2.49 1.03 -2.22
CA SER A 55 -1.94 1.26 -3.57
C SER A 55 -3.01 1.21 -4.67
N MET A 56 -4.03 0.36 -4.51
CA MET A 56 -5.18 0.29 -5.42
C MET A 56 -6.10 1.51 -5.28
N THR A 57 -6.18 2.06 -4.07
CA THR A 57 -7.07 3.17 -3.73
C THR A 57 -6.50 4.54 -4.12
N TYR A 58 -5.19 4.66 -4.32
CA TYR A 58 -4.49 5.93 -4.58
C TYR A 58 -3.72 5.92 -5.91
N ARG A 59 -4.41 5.79 -7.05
CA ARG A 59 -3.75 5.93 -8.38
C ARG A 59 -3.29 7.35 -8.71
N ARG A 60 -3.97 8.39 -8.19
CA ARG A 60 -3.64 9.80 -8.53
C ARG A 60 -2.69 10.50 -7.57
N GLY A 61 -2.38 9.91 -6.41
CA GLY A 61 -1.38 10.46 -5.48
C GLY A 61 0.05 10.44 -6.04
N CYS A 62 0.30 9.59 -7.05
CA CYS A 62 1.58 9.53 -7.77
C CYS A 62 1.62 10.41 -9.03
N THR A 63 0.51 11.05 -9.40
CA THR A 63 0.45 11.93 -10.57
C THR A 63 0.94 13.32 -10.17
N SER A 64 1.99 13.79 -10.82
CA SER A 64 2.53 15.12 -10.53
C SER A 64 1.49 16.20 -10.82
N ILE A 65 1.55 17.32 -10.09
CA ILE A 65 0.68 18.48 -10.34
C ILE A 65 0.77 18.94 -11.80
N TYR A 66 1.97 18.86 -12.40
CA TYR A 66 2.19 19.18 -13.81
C TYR A 66 1.41 18.26 -14.75
N GLN A 67 1.43 16.95 -14.47
CA GLN A 67 0.70 15.97 -15.26
C GLN A 67 -0.83 16.17 -15.12
N LEU A 68 -1.32 16.44 -13.90
CA LEU A 68 -2.74 16.75 -13.68
C LEU A 68 -3.20 17.98 -14.48
N LYS A 69 -2.39 19.04 -14.49
CA LYS A 69 -2.68 20.25 -15.28
C LYS A 69 -2.65 19.97 -16.78
N TYR A 70 -1.65 19.25 -17.25
CA TYR A 70 -1.50 18.89 -18.65
C TYR A 70 -2.70 18.10 -19.17
N ASP A 71 -3.14 17.08 -18.43
CA ASP A 71 -4.29 16.25 -18.80
C ASP A 71 -5.60 17.06 -18.80
N PHE A 72 -5.73 18.01 -17.87
CA PHE A 72 -6.87 18.92 -17.82
C PHE A 72 -6.91 19.88 -19.02
N VAL A 73 -5.79 20.53 -19.35
CA VAL A 73 -5.69 21.43 -20.51
C VAL A 73 -5.97 20.67 -21.80
N LYS A 74 -5.46 19.45 -21.94
CA LYS A 74 -5.72 18.60 -23.11
C LYS A 74 -7.21 18.30 -23.28
N THR A 75 -7.94 18.09 -22.18
CA THR A 75 -9.35 17.67 -22.21
C THR A 75 -10.31 18.85 -22.30
N HIS A 76 -10.04 19.92 -21.55
CA HIS A 76 -10.94 21.07 -21.39
C HIS A 76 -10.48 22.32 -22.15
N GLN A 77 -9.31 22.27 -22.81
CA GLN A 77 -8.73 23.36 -23.60
C GLN A 77 -8.58 24.68 -22.81
N ARG A 78 -8.40 24.58 -21.50
CA ARG A 78 -8.14 25.72 -20.59
C ARG A 78 -7.29 25.31 -19.40
N GLU A 79 -6.67 26.29 -18.76
CA GLU A 79 -5.95 26.08 -17.50
C GLU A 79 -6.93 25.78 -16.35
N PRO A 80 -6.62 24.81 -15.47
CA PRO A 80 -7.38 24.57 -14.26
C PRO A 80 -7.06 25.61 -13.19
N ASP A 81 -8.06 26.01 -12.42
CA ASP A 81 -7.86 26.84 -11.23
C ASP A 81 -7.22 26.04 -10.07
N ARG A 82 -6.84 26.73 -8.99
CA ARG A 82 -6.19 26.09 -7.83
C ARG A 82 -7.08 25.07 -7.14
N MET A 83 -8.39 25.32 -7.09
CA MET A 83 -9.34 24.40 -6.49
C MET A 83 -9.50 23.18 -7.39
N GLU A 84 -9.55 23.33 -8.71
CA GLU A 84 -9.61 22.23 -9.67
C GLU A 84 -8.38 21.32 -9.61
N VAL A 85 -7.18 21.90 -9.47
CA VAL A 85 -5.96 21.11 -9.28
C VAL A 85 -5.98 20.34 -7.97
N PHE A 86 -6.36 21.00 -6.87
CA PHE A 86 -6.54 20.34 -5.58
C PHE A 86 -7.55 19.20 -5.69
N ARG A 87 -8.64 19.47 -6.40
CA ARG A 87 -9.74 18.56 -6.66
C ARG A 87 -9.27 17.29 -7.40
N MET A 88 -8.59 17.45 -8.53
CA MET A 88 -8.06 16.34 -9.32
C MET A 88 -7.08 15.45 -8.56
N GLY A 89 -6.27 16.02 -7.67
CA GLY A 89 -5.34 15.28 -6.81
C GLY A 89 -6.02 14.51 -5.66
N ARG A 90 -7.29 14.82 -5.37
CA ARG A 90 -8.09 14.24 -4.28
C ARG A 90 -9.32 13.47 -4.77
N CYS A 91 -9.42 13.17 -6.07
CA CYS A 91 -10.45 12.28 -6.61
C CYS A 91 -9.94 10.83 -6.66
N LYS A 92 -10.78 9.89 -6.24
CA LYS A 92 -10.63 8.46 -6.56
C LYS A 92 -11.42 8.16 -7.82
N ASP A 93 -10.79 7.44 -8.74
CA ASP A 93 -11.50 6.79 -9.85
C ASP A 93 -12.12 5.51 -9.31
N LEU A 94 -13.45 5.41 -9.34
CA LEU A 94 -14.19 4.21 -8.98
C LEU A 94 -14.18 3.20 -10.15
N SER A 95 -14.44 1.93 -9.84
CA SER A 95 -14.47 0.84 -10.83
C SER A 95 -15.56 0.99 -11.90
N ASP A 96 -16.60 1.79 -11.61
CA ASP A 96 -17.69 2.15 -12.52
C ASP A 96 -17.35 3.34 -13.45
N GLY A 97 -16.12 3.86 -13.36
CA GLY A 97 -15.66 5.00 -14.16
C GLY A 97 -16.10 6.37 -13.60
N THR A 98 -16.77 6.41 -12.44
CA THR A 98 -17.16 7.65 -11.77
C THR A 98 -16.04 8.17 -10.86
N GLN A 99 -15.99 9.50 -10.67
CA GLN A 99 -15.01 10.15 -9.80
C GLN A 99 -15.69 10.55 -8.49
N ARG A 100 -15.13 10.12 -7.35
CA ARG A 100 -15.58 10.57 -6.01
C ARG A 100 -14.50 11.33 -5.27
N TRP A 101 -14.94 12.35 -4.53
CA TRP A 101 -14.14 13.07 -3.55
C TRP A 101 -13.69 12.11 -2.44
N VAL A 102 -12.42 12.20 -2.04
CA VAL A 102 -11.89 11.44 -0.90
C VAL A 102 -12.62 11.75 0.41
N ASP A 103 -13.21 12.95 0.54
CA ASP A 103 -13.91 13.41 1.75
C ASP A 103 -15.43 13.15 1.74
N ASP A 104 -16.01 12.68 0.62
CA ASP A 104 -17.43 12.28 0.52
C ASP A 104 -17.66 10.83 0.98
N VAL A 105 -16.66 10.18 1.57
CA VAL A 105 -16.82 8.85 2.14
C VAL A 105 -17.53 8.99 3.49
N THR A 106 -18.87 8.96 3.44
CA THR A 106 -19.66 8.43 4.56
C THR A 106 -19.03 7.09 4.94
N PRO A 107 -18.71 6.83 6.23
CA PRO A 107 -18.06 5.59 6.63
C PRO A 107 -18.88 4.42 6.09
N ILE A 108 -18.23 3.59 5.26
CA ILE A 108 -18.83 2.37 4.71
C ILE A 108 -19.29 1.55 5.92
N SER A 109 -20.59 1.28 6.01
CA SER A 109 -21.13 0.34 7.00
C SER A 109 -20.36 -0.97 6.86
N ALA A 110 -20.01 -1.59 7.99
CA ALA A 110 -19.26 -2.85 8.01
C ALA A 110 -19.92 -3.96 7.15
N GLU A 111 -21.22 -3.84 6.87
CA GLU A 111 -21.99 -4.74 6.01
C GLU A 111 -21.61 -4.64 4.53
N ASP A 112 -21.32 -3.44 4.01
CA ASP A 112 -20.97 -3.23 2.60
C ASP A 112 -19.53 -3.66 2.28
N ALA A 113 -18.65 -3.66 3.28
CA ALA A 113 -17.28 -4.15 3.15
C ALA A 113 -17.22 -5.68 2.95
N PHE A 114 -18.22 -6.42 3.42
CA PHE A 114 -18.27 -7.88 3.31
C PHE A 114 -18.66 -8.35 1.90
N ILE A 115 -19.51 -7.60 1.20
CA ILE A 115 -20.01 -7.96 -0.13
C ILE A 115 -18.92 -7.79 -1.21
N ALA A 116 -18.03 -6.80 -1.07
CA ALA A 116 -16.95 -6.54 -2.03
C ALA A 116 -15.82 -7.59 -2.02
N VAL A 117 -15.77 -8.47 -1.01
CA VAL A 117 -14.71 -9.49 -0.85
C VAL A 117 -15.11 -10.84 -1.47
N MET A 118 -16.39 -11.07 -1.73
CA MET A 118 -16.93 -12.37 -2.16
C MET A 118 -17.44 -12.40 -3.62
N GLY A 119 -17.20 -11.33 -4.40
CA GLY A 119 -17.58 -11.20 -5.81
C GLY A 119 -16.41 -11.35 -6.77
#